data_AF-A0A6H5KIR2-F1
#
_entry.id   AF-A0A6H5KIR2-F1
#
_cell.length_a   1.000
_cell.length_b   1.000
_cell.length_c   1.000
_cell.angle_alpha   90.00
_cell.angle_beta   90.00
_cell.angle_gamma   90.00
#
_symmetry.space_group_name_H-M   'P 1'
#
loop_
_entity.id
_entity.type
_entity.pdbx_description
1 polymer ?
#
loop_
_entity_poly.entity_id
_entity_poly.type
_entity_poly.pdbx_seq_one_letter_code
_entity_poly.pdbx_strand_id
1 'polypeptide(L)'
;MERRSRGASAMEDYLERPPDINLWPKARQECHRCGKRVRLYCPDCLLLVGMPDGVETPTELRLPLQVDVVVTAEERRRSSGVHVAVMAPQSVRVVSFEGSGDNGLSSCSYRPESDFVVFPSASSVCWSELSEEDLARARRIILIDSRQECQ
;
A
#
# COMPACT_ATOMS: atom_id res chain seq x y z
N MET A 1 -10.33 -31.56 4.09
CA MET A 1 -8.89 -31.21 4.15
C MET A 1 -8.78 -29.74 3.75
N GLU A 2 -9.09 -28.87 4.70
CA GLU A 2 -9.17 -27.42 4.46
C GLU A 2 -7.77 -26.85 4.25
N ARG A 3 -7.57 -26.21 3.10
CA ARG A 3 -6.39 -25.39 2.85
C ARG A 3 -6.55 -24.10 3.67
N ARG A 4 -6.15 -24.11 4.93
CA ARG A 4 -5.87 -22.86 5.66
C ARG A 4 -4.83 -22.08 4.85
N SER A 5 -5.23 -20.93 4.32
CA SER A 5 -4.31 -20.03 3.63
C SER A 5 -3.25 -19.59 4.64
N ARG A 6 -1.98 -19.91 4.36
CA ARG A 6 -0.83 -19.52 5.21
C ARG A 6 -0.78 -18.01 5.53
N GLY A 7 -1.47 -17.17 4.75
CA GLY A 7 -1.52 -15.72 4.97
C GLY A 7 -2.50 -15.24 6.04
N ALA A 8 -3.54 -16.04 6.37
CA ALA A 8 -4.51 -15.64 7.41
C ALA A 8 -3.88 -15.76 8.81
N SER A 9 -3.14 -16.84 9.08
CA SER A 9 -2.55 -17.06 10.40
C SER A 9 -1.48 -16.02 10.74
N ALA A 10 -0.67 -15.58 9.76
CA ALA A 10 0.37 -14.58 10.00
C ALA A 10 -0.16 -13.21 10.42
N MET A 11 -1.37 -12.83 9.95
CA MET A 11 -2.02 -11.59 10.37
C MET A 11 -2.67 -11.74 11.74
N GLU A 12 -3.35 -12.86 11.99
CA GLU A 12 -3.95 -13.17 13.28
C GLU A 12 -2.89 -13.21 14.40
N ASP A 13 -1.77 -13.89 14.17
CA ASP A 13 -0.63 -13.95 15.09
C ASP A 13 -0.03 -12.55 15.38
N TYR A 14 0.04 -11.69 14.36
CA TYR A 14 0.51 -10.31 14.51
C TYR A 14 -0.45 -9.45 15.34
N LEU A 15 -1.76 -9.63 15.16
CA LEU A 15 -2.78 -8.90 15.92
C LEU A 15 -2.85 -9.34 17.38
N GLU A 16 -2.64 -10.63 17.65
CA GLU A 16 -2.62 -11.18 19.00
C GLU A 16 -1.36 -10.79 19.78
N ARG A 17 -0.22 -10.63 19.08
CA ARG A 17 1.05 -10.26 19.72
C ARG A 17 1.85 -9.29 18.87
N PRO A 18 1.42 -8.01 18.78
CA PRO A 18 2.13 -7.02 18.01
C PRO A 18 3.55 -6.83 18.57
N PRO A 19 4.56 -6.66 17.72
CA PRO A 19 5.93 -6.44 18.17
C PRO A 19 6.02 -5.14 18.98
N ASP A 20 6.77 -5.16 20.07
CA ASP A 20 6.97 -3.98 20.90
C ASP A 20 7.69 -2.89 20.09
N ILE A 21 6.96 -1.81 19.79
CA ILE A 21 7.47 -0.67 19.03
C ILE A 21 8.67 0.01 19.71
N ASN A 22 8.86 -0.20 21.01
CA ASN A 22 10.01 0.34 21.74
C ASN A 22 11.32 -0.38 21.41
N LEU A 23 11.26 -1.58 20.82
CA LEU A 23 12.43 -2.29 20.30
C LEU A 23 12.98 -1.62 19.04
N TRP A 24 12.17 -0.84 18.33
CA TRP A 24 12.60 -0.16 17.12
C TRP A 24 13.55 1.00 17.42
N PRO A 25 14.58 1.22 16.59
CA PRO A 25 15.46 2.37 16.73
C PRO A 25 14.67 3.69 16.72
N LYS A 26 14.87 4.50 17.76
CA LYS A 26 14.25 5.84 17.86
C LYS A 26 14.86 6.82 16.85
N ALA A 27 16.14 6.65 16.54
CA ALA A 27 16.86 7.47 15.57
C ALA A 27 16.63 6.99 14.13
N ARG A 28 16.75 7.91 13.16
CA ARG A 28 16.74 7.56 11.74
C ARG A 28 17.91 6.64 11.40
N GLN A 29 17.60 5.57 10.68
CA GLN A 29 18.51 4.55 10.18
C GLN A 29 18.79 4.78 8.69
N GLU A 30 19.92 4.26 8.20
CA GLU A 30 20.28 4.33 6.79
C GLU A 30 19.58 3.23 5.98
N CYS A 31 18.94 3.60 4.88
CA CYS A 31 18.39 2.62 3.95
C CYS A 31 19.52 1.91 3.21
N HIS A 32 19.63 0.58 3.37
CA HIS A 32 20.68 -0.22 2.74
C HIS A 32 20.64 -0.22 1.20
N ARG A 33 19.54 0.23 0.58
CA ARG A 33 19.41 0.30 -0.89
C ARG A 33 19.79 1.67 -1.46
N CYS A 34 19.42 2.77 -0.80
CA CYS A 34 19.61 4.12 -1.34
C CYS A 34 20.40 5.10 -0.46
N GLY A 35 20.86 4.66 0.72
CA GLY A 35 21.64 5.48 1.65
C GLY A 35 20.86 6.60 2.37
N LYS A 36 19.56 6.77 2.08
CA LYS A 36 18.76 7.81 2.74
C LYS A 36 18.52 7.48 4.22
N ARG A 37 18.65 8.48 5.08
CA ARG A 37 18.30 8.37 6.51
C ARG A 37 16.81 8.51 6.74
N VAL A 38 16.15 7.41 7.10
CA VAL A 38 14.69 7.28 7.26
C VAL A 38 14.32 6.60 8.59
N ARG A 39 13.04 6.57 8.96
CA ARG A 39 12.56 5.88 10.16
C ARG A 39 11.56 4.80 9.74
N LEU A 40 11.68 3.60 10.32
CA LEU A 40 10.82 2.43 10.11
C LEU A 40 10.85 1.80 8.70
N TYR A 41 10.77 2.61 7.65
CA TYR A 41 10.79 2.15 6.26
C TYR A 41 11.31 3.26 5.32
N CYS A 42 11.67 2.87 4.09
CA CYS A 42 12.07 3.79 3.04
C CYS A 42 10.90 4.01 2.05
N PRO A 43 10.35 5.24 1.91
CA PRO A 43 9.23 5.50 1.01
C PRO A 43 9.60 5.39 -0.48
N ASP A 44 10.88 5.54 -0.80
CA ASP A 44 11.38 5.42 -2.18
C ASP A 44 11.66 3.97 -2.55
N CYS A 45 12.32 3.22 -1.66
CA CYS A 45 12.74 1.84 -1.91
C CYS A 45 11.68 0.80 -1.52
N LEU A 46 10.62 1.22 -0.80
CA LEU A 46 9.51 0.38 -0.33
C LEU A 46 9.99 -0.83 0.49
N LEU A 47 10.89 -0.59 1.45
CA LEU A 47 11.45 -1.62 2.33
C LEU A 47 11.52 -1.14 3.78
N LEU A 48 11.43 -2.07 4.73
CA LEU A 48 11.64 -1.79 6.15
C LEU A 48 13.09 -1.43 6.43
N VAL A 49 13.31 -0.48 7.36
CA VAL A 49 14.64 -0.01 7.74
C VAL A 49 14.74 0.03 9.25
N GLY A 50 15.78 -0.62 9.79
CA GLY A 50 16.01 -0.69 11.23
C GLY A 50 15.12 -1.71 11.94
N MET A 51 14.70 -2.76 11.24
CA MET A 51 13.97 -3.87 11.85
C MET A 51 14.86 -4.51 12.94
N PRO A 52 14.38 -4.61 14.20
CA PRO A 52 15.15 -5.23 15.27
C PRO A 52 15.35 -6.73 15.03
N ASP A 53 16.45 -7.28 15.56
CA ASP A 53 16.70 -8.71 15.49
C ASP A 53 15.60 -9.50 16.19
N GLY A 54 15.16 -10.60 15.57
CA GLY A 54 14.11 -11.48 16.11
C GLY A 54 12.68 -10.92 16.05
N VAL A 55 12.48 -9.72 15.48
CA VAL A 55 11.14 -9.19 15.21
C VAL A 55 10.69 -9.63 13.83
N GLU A 56 9.62 -10.42 13.80
CA GLU A 56 8.93 -10.75 12.55
C GLU A 56 7.94 -9.65 12.20
N THR A 57 7.94 -9.25 10.93
CA THR A 57 6.95 -8.32 10.38
C THR A 57 6.38 -8.93 9.10
N PRO A 58 5.07 -8.77 8.84
CA PRO A 58 4.47 -9.37 7.67
C PRO A 58 4.81 -8.50 6.43
N THR A 59 5.96 -8.78 5.82
CA THR A 59 6.45 -8.11 4.59
C THR A 59 6.07 -8.84 3.31
N GLU A 60 5.33 -9.95 3.43
CA GLU A 60 4.89 -10.78 2.30
C GLU A 60 3.37 -10.99 2.30
N LEU A 61 2.62 -10.02 2.82
CA LEU A 61 1.16 -10.08 2.78
C LEU A 61 0.68 -10.16 1.33
N ARG A 62 -0.30 -11.03 1.11
CA ARG A 62 -1.02 -11.14 -0.15
C ARG A 62 -2.44 -10.65 0.06
N LEU A 63 -2.78 -9.56 -0.62
CA LEU A 63 -4.12 -9.02 -0.58
C LEU A 63 -5.01 -9.79 -1.57
N PRO A 64 -6.33 -9.89 -1.30
CA PRO A 64 -7.28 -10.52 -2.21
C PRO A 64 -7.45 -9.75 -3.53
N LEU A 65 -7.01 -8.49 -3.57
CA LEU A 65 -7.08 -7.59 -4.72
C LEU A 65 -5.71 -6.98 -4.99
N GLN A 66 -5.47 -6.57 -6.23
CA GLN A 66 -4.35 -5.69 -6.55
C GLN A 66 -4.66 -4.26 -6.09
N VAL A 67 -3.66 -3.53 -5.62
CA VAL A 67 -3.82 -2.14 -5.17
C VAL A 67 -2.80 -1.26 -5.87
N ASP A 68 -3.27 -0.23 -6.56
CA ASP A 68 -2.42 0.83 -7.08
C ASP A 68 -2.60 2.08 -6.21
N VAL A 69 -1.51 2.53 -5.59
CA VAL A 69 -1.49 3.76 -4.80
C VAL A 69 -0.92 4.86 -5.68
N VAL A 70 -1.80 5.74 -6.15
CA VAL A 70 -1.44 6.91 -6.97
C VAL A 70 -1.10 8.06 -6.03
N VAL A 71 0.13 8.54 -6.12
CA VAL A 71 0.65 9.57 -5.22
C VAL A 71 1.62 10.50 -5.93
N THR A 72 1.63 11.78 -5.55
CA THR A 72 2.61 12.75 -6.05
C THR A 72 3.98 12.53 -5.42
N ALA A 73 5.06 12.97 -6.08
CA ALA A 73 6.42 12.86 -5.53
C ALA A 73 6.57 13.58 -4.17
N GLU A 74 5.87 14.70 -3.99
CA GLU A 74 5.86 15.49 -2.74
C GLU A 74 5.18 14.73 -1.60
N GLU A 75 4.07 14.06 -1.88
CA GLU A 75 3.22 13.45 -0.86
C GLU A 75 3.59 12.00 -0.54
N ARG A 76 4.42 11.37 -1.38
CA ARG A 76 4.88 9.98 -1.21
C ARG A 76 5.43 9.67 0.19
N ARG A 77 6.07 10.64 0.84
CA ARG A 77 6.63 10.45 2.20
C ARG A 77 5.60 10.53 3.32
N ARG A 78 4.40 11.05 3.03
CA ARG A 78 3.29 11.24 3.97
C ARG A 78 2.13 10.29 3.69
N SER A 79 2.11 9.65 2.52
CA SER A 79 1.11 8.67 2.10
C SER A 79 1.11 7.43 3.00
N SER A 80 -0.04 7.11 3.55
CA SER A 80 -0.25 5.86 4.28
C SER A 80 -0.36 4.67 3.33
N GLY A 81 -0.80 4.89 2.07
CA GLY A 81 -0.81 3.86 1.03
C GLY A 81 0.57 3.28 0.73
N VAL A 82 1.62 4.12 0.82
CA VAL A 82 3.01 3.67 0.66
C VAL A 82 3.44 2.67 1.74
N HIS A 83 2.88 2.73 2.96
CA HIS A 83 3.18 1.74 4.00
C HIS A 83 2.72 0.34 3.59
N VAL A 84 1.55 0.24 2.96
CA VAL A 84 0.98 -1.05 2.55
C VAL A 84 1.87 -1.72 1.51
N ALA A 85 2.51 -0.95 0.63
CA ALA A 85 3.45 -1.47 -0.36
C ALA A 85 4.72 -2.09 0.25
N VAL A 86 5.10 -1.69 1.46
CA VAL A 86 6.20 -2.32 2.21
C VAL A 86 5.77 -3.67 2.77
N MET A 87 4.50 -3.81 3.18
CA MET A 87 3.97 -5.02 3.80
C MET A 87 3.47 -6.06 2.78
N ALA A 88 2.94 -5.60 1.64
CA ALA A 88 2.33 -6.41 0.61
C ALA A 88 2.90 -6.11 -0.81
N PRO A 89 4.23 -6.19 -1.01
CA PRO A 89 4.88 -5.74 -2.24
C PRO A 89 4.46 -6.50 -3.51
N GLN A 90 3.85 -7.68 -3.36
CA GLN A 90 3.32 -8.49 -4.47
C GLN A 90 1.91 -8.10 -4.91
N SER A 91 1.17 -7.40 -4.04
CA SER A 91 -0.23 -7.01 -4.26
C SER A 91 -0.40 -5.50 -4.40
N VAL A 92 0.63 -4.72 -4.09
CA VAL A 92 0.54 -3.26 -4.06
C VAL A 92 1.63 -2.64 -4.91
N ARG A 93 1.24 -1.71 -5.77
CA ARG A 93 2.14 -0.92 -6.59
C ARG A 93 1.93 0.57 -6.29
N VAL A 94 3.02 1.27 -6.03
CA VAL A 94 3.00 2.74 -5.87
C VAL A 94 3.27 3.37 -7.23
N VAL A 95 2.32 4.16 -7.72
CA VAL A 95 2.36 4.85 -9.01
C VAL A 95 2.58 6.33 -8.77
N SER A 96 3.71 6.86 -9.25
CA SER A 96 3.99 8.29 -9.17
C SER A 96 3.13 9.06 -10.19
N PHE A 97 2.46 10.10 -9.72
CA PHE A 97 1.76 11.07 -10.56
C PHE A 97 2.49 12.41 -10.57
N GLU A 98 2.85 12.87 -11.76
CA GLU A 98 3.33 14.23 -12.00
C GLU A 98 2.40 14.84 -13.05
N GLY A 99 1.70 15.93 -12.69
CA GLY A 99 0.58 16.50 -13.46
C GLY A 99 0.92 17.03 -14.85
N SER A 100 2.19 16.98 -15.26
CA SER A 100 2.68 17.42 -16.57
C SER A 100 3.87 16.55 -17.00
N GLY A 101 3.63 15.48 -17.79
CA GLY A 101 4.67 14.63 -18.35
C GLY A 101 4.26 13.16 -18.51
N ASP A 102 5.17 12.35 -19.07
CA ASP A 102 5.09 10.89 -19.06
C ASP A 102 5.19 10.41 -17.61
N ASN A 103 4.03 10.20 -16.99
CA ASN A 103 3.92 9.81 -15.59
C ASN A 103 3.71 8.30 -15.49
N GLY A 104 3.94 7.73 -14.30
CA GLY A 104 3.79 6.28 -14.08
C GLY A 104 2.39 5.76 -14.45
N LEU A 105 1.39 6.65 -14.47
CA LEU A 105 0.02 6.36 -14.91
C LEU A 105 -0.08 6.04 -16.41
N SER A 106 0.70 6.67 -17.29
CA SER A 106 0.71 6.37 -18.74
C SER A 106 1.05 4.91 -19.04
N SER A 107 1.86 4.28 -18.18
CA SER A 107 2.24 2.87 -18.30
C SER A 107 1.17 1.89 -17.78
N CYS A 108 0.12 2.40 -17.13
CA CYS A 108 -0.92 1.59 -16.51
C CYS A 108 -2.10 1.40 -17.48
N SER A 109 -2.42 0.13 -17.77
CA SER A 109 -3.66 -0.23 -18.45
C SER A 109 -4.71 -0.63 -17.40
N TYR A 110 -5.73 0.20 -17.24
CA TYR A 110 -6.86 -0.01 -16.33
C TYR A 110 -8.09 -0.49 -17.08
N ARG A 111 -8.87 -1.36 -16.43
CA ARG A 111 -10.13 -1.89 -16.96
C ARG A 111 -11.30 -1.37 -16.15
N PRO A 112 -12.15 -0.46 -16.68
CA PRO A 112 -13.27 0.12 -15.93
C PRO A 112 -14.23 -0.92 -15.34
N GLU A 113 -14.30 -2.11 -15.93
CA GLU A 113 -15.20 -3.18 -15.49
C GLU A 113 -14.70 -3.92 -14.24
N SER A 114 -13.41 -3.84 -13.91
CA SER A 114 -12.79 -4.60 -12.80
C SER A 114 -11.86 -3.80 -11.90
N ASP A 115 -11.47 -2.60 -12.32
CA ASP A 115 -10.51 -1.75 -11.64
C ASP A 115 -11.23 -0.53 -11.08
N PHE A 116 -11.43 -0.51 -9.77
CA PHE A 116 -12.21 0.53 -9.11
C PHE A 116 -11.32 1.62 -8.54
N VAL A 117 -11.72 2.88 -8.74
CA VAL A 117 -11.06 4.04 -8.16
C VAL A 117 -11.74 4.39 -6.83
N VAL A 118 -10.95 4.50 -5.77
CA VAL A 118 -11.39 5.00 -4.48
C VAL A 118 -11.00 6.47 -4.40
N PHE A 119 -11.98 7.33 -4.64
CA PHE A 119 -11.82 8.78 -4.62
C PHE A 119 -13.15 9.43 -4.22
N PRO A 120 -13.15 10.47 -3.36
CA PRO A 120 -14.37 11.18 -3.03
C PRO A 120 -14.83 12.04 -4.22
N SER A 121 -15.94 11.69 -4.85
CA SER A 121 -16.62 12.53 -5.83
C SER A 121 -18.13 12.56 -5.61
N ALA A 122 -18.81 13.56 -6.17
CA ALA A 122 -20.27 13.63 -6.16
C ALA A 122 -20.93 12.47 -6.94
N SER A 123 -20.19 11.81 -7.83
CA SER A 123 -20.62 10.65 -8.61
C SER A 123 -20.15 9.32 -8.02
N SER A 124 -19.50 9.33 -6.85
CA SER A 124 -19.00 8.12 -6.20
C SER A 124 -20.13 7.33 -5.56
N VAL A 125 -20.03 6.02 -5.65
CA VAL A 125 -20.91 5.08 -4.93
C VAL A 125 -20.29 4.68 -3.60
N CYS A 126 -21.10 4.56 -2.57
CA CYS A 126 -20.67 4.03 -1.28
C CYS A 126 -20.47 2.52 -1.36
N TRP A 127 -19.60 1.98 -0.50
CA TRP A 127 -19.39 0.53 -0.40
C TRP A 127 -20.69 -0.25 -0.20
N SER A 128 -21.61 0.28 0.60
CA SER A 128 -22.92 -0.32 0.89
C SER A 128 -23.86 -0.38 -0.30
N GLU A 129 -23.56 0.34 -1.38
CA GLU A 129 -24.37 0.41 -2.60
C GLU A 129 -23.85 -0.54 -3.70
N LEU A 130 -22.69 -1.17 -3.49
CA LEU A 130 -22.12 -2.15 -4.42
C LEU A 130 -22.84 -3.49 -4.28
N SER A 131 -23.25 -4.07 -5.41
CA SER A 131 -23.81 -5.42 -5.42
C SER A 131 -22.73 -6.49 -5.22
N GLU A 132 -23.13 -7.72 -4.87
CA GLU A 132 -22.20 -8.84 -4.80
C GLU A 132 -21.50 -9.11 -6.16
N GLU A 133 -22.21 -8.87 -7.28
CA GLU A 133 -21.64 -9.01 -8.62
C GLU A 133 -20.55 -7.94 -8.89
N ASP A 134 -20.77 -6.70 -8.44
CA ASP A 134 -19.78 -5.63 -8.53
C ASP A 134 -18.52 -5.96 -7.71
N LEU A 135 -18.71 -6.52 -6.51
CA LEU A 135 -17.61 -6.94 -5.65
C LEU A 135 -16.87 -8.16 -6.22
N ALA A 136 -17.58 -9.12 -6.81
CA ALA A 136 -17.00 -10.34 -7.37
C ALA A 136 -16.13 -10.08 -8.61
N ARG A 137 -16.44 -9.04 -9.39
CA ARG A 137 -15.63 -8.64 -10.55
C ARG A 137 -14.42 -7.78 -10.17
N ALA A 138 -14.36 -7.25 -8.96
CA ALA A 138 -13.25 -6.42 -8.49
C ALA A 138 -11.94 -7.20 -8.59
N ARG A 139 -10.95 -6.63 -9.29
CA ARG A 139 -9.59 -7.18 -9.39
C ARG A 139 -8.56 -6.23 -8.84
N ARG A 140 -8.80 -4.93 -9.00
CA ARG A 140 -7.88 -3.88 -8.59
C ARG A 140 -8.62 -2.74 -7.93
N ILE A 141 -7.99 -2.17 -6.91
CA ILE A 141 -8.37 -0.90 -6.31
C ILE A 141 -7.29 0.12 -6.63
N ILE A 142 -7.68 1.29 -7.10
CA ILE A 142 -6.81 2.43 -7.38
C ILE A 142 -7.10 3.48 -6.30
N LEU A 143 -6.17 3.66 -5.37
CA LEU A 143 -6.26 4.64 -4.30
C LEU A 143 -5.52 5.91 -4.71
N ILE A 144 -6.24 7.03 -4.81
CA ILE A 144 -5.63 8.33 -5.02
C ILE A 144 -5.31 8.92 -3.65
N ASP A 145 -4.05 8.83 -3.24
CA ASP A 145 -3.56 9.31 -1.94
C ASP A 145 -2.78 10.62 -2.16
N SER A 146 -3.51 11.66 -2.56
CA SER A 146 -2.96 12.99 -2.83
C SER A 146 -3.93 14.06 -2.33
N ARG A 147 -3.43 15.06 -1.59
CA ARG A 147 -4.19 16.15 -0.96
C ARG A 147 -4.25 17.40 -1.83
N GLN A 148 -4.28 17.25 -3.15
CA GLN A 148 -4.48 18.42 -4.00
C GLN A 148 -5.94 18.85 -3.90
N GLU A 149 -6.16 20.00 -3.26
CA GLU A 149 -7.39 20.77 -3.43
C GLU A 149 -7.50 21.10 -4.93
N CYS A 150 -8.59 20.68 -5.58
CA CYS A 150 -8.91 21.21 -6.90
C CYS A 150 -9.08 22.72 -6.77
N GLN A 151 -8.11 23.49 -7.28
CA GLN A 151 -8.25 24.93 -7.50
C GLN A 151 -9.14 25.20 -8.71
#